data_AF-A0A3Q3B3X7-F1
#
_entry.id   AF-A0A3Q3B3X7-F1
#
_cell.length_a   1.000
_cell.length_b   1.000
_cell.length_c   1.000
_cell.angle_alpha   90.00
_cell.angle_beta   90.00
_cell.angle_gamma   90.00
#
_symmetry.space_group_name_H-M   'P 1'
#
loop_
_entity.id
_entity.type
_entity.pdbx_description
1 polymer ?
#
loop_
_entity_poly.entity_id
_entity_poly.type
_entity_poly.pdbx_seq_one_letter_code
_entity_poly.pdbx_strand_id
1 'polypeptide(L)'
;PVYLLQCIFNPVPPTCQDMAIRYPMAVGLNKGHPVTKNVTAPKHSRRRGLICRFTDVSVESPQLDYYSDIKMIGTHIRAKRKREELSNVLAAMRKAAAKKD
;
A
#
# COMPACT_ATOMS: atom_id res chain seq x y z
N PRO A 1 26.60 44.57 -1.46
CA PRO A 1 26.93 43.48 -0.52
C PRO A 1 25.64 42.85 0.02
N VAL A 2 24.93 41.97 -0.68
CA VAL A 2 25.38 40.76 -1.35
C VAL A 2 24.31 40.43 -2.40
N TYR A 3 24.61 40.68 -3.67
CA TYR A 3 24.06 39.90 -4.79
C TYR A 3 24.59 38.43 -4.74
N LEU A 4 24.83 37.91 -3.53
CA LEU A 4 25.62 36.73 -3.15
C LEU A 4 24.94 35.95 -2.01
N LEU A 5 23.78 36.40 -1.52
CA LEU A 5 22.81 35.56 -0.79
C LEU A 5 21.55 35.29 -1.63
N GLN A 6 21.64 35.59 -2.93
CA GLN A 6 20.94 34.84 -3.96
C GLN A 6 21.09 33.32 -3.69
N CYS A 7 20.09 32.55 -4.07
CA CYS A 7 20.23 31.15 -4.52
C CYS A 7 20.02 29.96 -3.56
N ILE A 8 19.89 30.06 -2.23
CA ILE A 8 20.06 28.82 -1.41
C ILE A 8 18.79 27.99 -1.08
N PHE A 9 17.55 28.50 -1.12
CA PHE A 9 16.39 27.63 -0.80
C PHE A 9 15.26 27.62 -1.86
N ASN A 10 15.70 27.44 -3.10
CA ASN A 10 15.10 26.61 -4.15
C ASN A 10 13.77 27.03 -4.79
N PRO A 11 13.81 27.84 -5.87
CA PRO A 11 12.78 27.78 -6.90
C PRO A 11 12.71 26.35 -7.47
N VAL A 12 11.52 25.77 -7.44
CA VAL A 12 11.20 24.45 -7.99
C VAL A 12 11.69 24.38 -9.44
N PRO A 13 12.43 23.33 -9.82
CA PRO A 13 13.02 23.23 -11.14
C PRO A 13 11.93 23.21 -12.22
N PRO A 14 12.10 23.88 -13.36
CA PRO A 14 11.37 23.54 -14.57
C PRO A 14 11.92 22.20 -15.08
N THR A 15 11.64 21.08 -14.40
CA THR A 15 11.82 19.78 -15.02
C THR A 15 10.65 19.54 -15.94
N CYS A 16 10.75 20.12 -17.13
CA CYS A 16 10.49 19.46 -18.40
C CYS A 16 11.30 20.20 -19.44
N GLN A 17 12.61 19.95 -19.48
CA GLN A 17 13.30 19.95 -20.76
C GLN A 17 12.71 18.76 -21.54
N ASP A 18 11.58 18.99 -22.20
CA ASP A 18 11.00 18.07 -23.17
C ASP A 18 10.60 18.89 -24.40
N MET A 19 10.99 18.39 -25.56
CA MET A 19 11.06 19.17 -26.79
C MET A 19 9.67 19.53 -27.31
N ALA A 20 9.49 20.81 -27.63
CA ALA A 20 8.48 21.36 -28.53
C ALA A 20 7.04 20.82 -28.39
N ILE A 21 6.20 21.59 -27.67
CA ILE A 21 4.85 22.09 -28.01
C ILE A 21 4.39 22.90 -26.78
N ARG A 22 3.97 24.16 -26.96
CA ARG A 22 3.66 25.11 -25.85
C ARG A 22 2.34 24.85 -25.12
N TYR A 23 1.51 23.94 -25.63
CA TYR A 23 0.14 23.71 -25.14
C TYR A 23 -0.08 22.26 -24.74
N PRO A 24 -0.91 21.99 -23.72
CA PRO A 24 -1.25 20.62 -23.34
C PRO A 24 -1.90 19.91 -24.53
N MET A 25 -1.33 18.77 -24.90
CA MET A 25 -1.82 17.97 -26.02
C MET A 25 -2.90 17.00 -25.55
N ALA A 26 -3.87 16.70 -26.41
CA ALA A 26 -4.88 15.66 -26.18
C ALA A 26 -4.35 14.25 -26.51
N VAL A 27 -3.04 14.05 -26.45
CA VAL A 27 -2.35 12.78 -26.74
C VAL A 27 -1.34 12.47 -25.63
N GLY A 28 -1.04 11.18 -25.42
CA GLY A 28 -0.14 10.71 -24.36
C GLY A 28 -0.82 10.47 -23.02
N LEU A 29 -0.02 10.10 -22.01
CA LEU A 29 -0.49 9.73 -20.67
C LEU A 29 -1.04 10.93 -19.89
N ASN A 30 -0.49 12.12 -20.12
CA ASN A 30 -0.88 13.38 -19.48
C ASN A 30 -1.92 14.16 -20.31
N LYS A 31 -2.87 13.43 -20.89
CA LYS A 31 -3.97 13.99 -21.65
C LYS A 31 -5.00 14.66 -20.74
N GLY A 32 -5.63 15.71 -21.25
CA GLY A 32 -6.67 16.47 -20.55
C GLY A 32 -6.20 17.85 -20.12
N HIS A 33 -7.13 18.62 -19.56
CA HIS A 33 -6.81 19.96 -19.05
C HIS A 33 -6.08 19.84 -17.71
N PRO A 34 -4.96 20.56 -17.51
CA PRO A 34 -4.27 20.57 -16.23
C PRO A 34 -5.15 21.23 -15.16
N VAL A 35 -5.88 20.40 -14.42
CA VAL A 35 -6.72 20.83 -13.29
C VAL A 35 -6.02 20.47 -11.98
N THR A 36 -5.95 21.43 -11.06
CA THR A 36 -5.51 21.16 -9.69
C THR A 36 -6.51 20.22 -8.99
N LYS A 37 -6.07 19.05 -8.54
CA LYS A 37 -6.94 18.08 -7.87
C LYS A 37 -7.42 18.62 -6.52
N ASN A 38 -8.74 18.63 -6.30
CA ASN A 38 -9.34 18.93 -4.99
C ASN A 38 -9.35 17.66 -4.13
N VAL A 39 -8.56 17.64 -3.04
CA VAL A 39 -8.47 16.49 -2.13
C VAL A 39 -9.58 16.55 -1.07
N THR A 40 -10.77 16.10 -1.44
CA THR A 40 -11.91 15.98 -0.50
C THR A 40 -11.76 14.79 0.44
N ALA A 41 -12.34 14.89 1.64
CA ALA A 41 -12.41 13.77 2.57
C ALA A 41 -13.03 12.52 1.92
N PRO A 42 -12.46 11.31 2.14
CA PRO A 42 -12.96 10.09 1.53
C PRO A 42 -14.36 9.73 2.04
N LYS A 43 -15.24 9.29 1.13
CA LYS A 43 -16.60 8.85 1.46
C LYS A 43 -16.58 7.68 2.46
N HIS A 44 -17.60 7.62 3.33
CA HIS A 44 -17.76 6.57 4.34
C HIS A 44 -17.73 5.14 3.74
N SER A 45 -18.26 4.95 2.52
CA SER A 45 -18.24 3.65 1.84
C SER A 45 -16.84 3.08 1.62
N ARG A 46 -15.80 3.92 1.52
CA ARG A 46 -14.40 3.47 1.38
C ARG A 46 -13.85 2.81 2.64
N ARG A 47 -14.50 2.99 3.79
CA ARG A 47 -14.12 2.37 5.07
C ARG A 47 -14.71 0.97 5.26
N ARG A 48 -15.56 0.50 4.34
CA ARG A 48 -16.12 -0.86 4.39
C ARG A 48 -15.00 -1.89 4.25
N GLY A 49 -15.05 -2.96 5.03
CA GLY A 49 -14.04 -4.04 5.01
C GLY A 49 -12.80 -3.77 5.86
N LEU A 50 -12.72 -2.63 6.56
CA LEU A 50 -11.76 -2.43 7.64
C LEU A 50 -12.27 -3.16 8.90
N ILE A 51 -11.39 -3.90 9.54
CA ILE A 51 -11.71 -4.67 10.75
C ILE A 51 -11.78 -3.68 11.93
N CYS A 52 -12.97 -3.46 12.49
CA CYS A 52 -13.17 -2.67 13.71
C CYS A 52 -13.33 -3.54 14.98
N ARG A 53 -13.48 -4.86 14.84
CA ARG A 53 -13.48 -5.85 15.93
C ARG A 53 -12.86 -7.15 15.40
N PHE A 54 -11.87 -7.66 16.12
CA PHE A 54 -11.22 -8.93 15.82
C PHE A 54 -12.11 -10.06 16.33
N THR A 55 -12.56 -10.95 15.46
CA THR A 55 -13.17 -12.23 15.86
C THR A 55 -12.12 -13.31 15.69
N ASP A 56 -11.80 -13.99 16.78
CA ASP A 56 -10.80 -15.04 16.84
C ASP A 56 -11.15 -16.16 15.85
N VAL A 57 -10.23 -16.43 14.91
CA VAL A 57 -10.39 -17.50 13.93
C VAL A 57 -9.97 -18.81 14.59
N SER A 58 -10.86 -19.80 14.49
CA SER A 58 -10.81 -21.10 15.14
C SER A 58 -9.48 -21.84 14.99
N VAL A 59 -9.09 -22.44 16.11
CA VAL A 59 -7.82 -23.14 16.35
C VAL A 59 -7.88 -24.55 15.76
N GLU A 60 -7.45 -24.72 14.52
CA GLU A 60 -6.98 -26.02 14.03
C GLU A 60 -5.66 -25.81 13.31
N SER A 61 -4.62 -26.54 13.73
CA SER A 61 -3.24 -26.38 13.27
C SER A 61 -3.07 -27.04 11.90
N PRO A 62 -2.89 -26.30 10.79
CA PRO A 62 -2.68 -26.92 9.49
C PRO A 62 -1.17 -27.05 9.24
N GLN A 63 -0.71 -28.25 8.90
CA GLN A 63 0.64 -28.44 8.37
C GLN A 63 0.77 -27.64 7.07
N LEU A 64 1.75 -26.71 7.06
CA LEU A 64 1.90 -25.66 6.06
C LEU A 64 2.60 -26.16 4.80
N ASP A 65 1.84 -26.73 3.87
CA ASP A 65 2.34 -27.02 2.52
C ASP A 65 1.80 -25.98 1.53
N TYR A 66 2.67 -25.05 1.11
CA TYR A 66 2.35 -23.97 0.16
C TYR A 66 1.64 -24.44 -1.13
N TYR A 67 1.93 -25.67 -1.57
CA TYR A 67 1.31 -26.27 -2.76
C TYR A 67 -0.14 -26.72 -2.52
N SER A 68 -0.54 -27.07 -1.29
CA SER A 68 -1.91 -27.49 -0.97
C SER A 68 -2.83 -26.28 -0.71
N ASP A 69 -2.31 -25.23 -0.10
CA ASP A 69 -3.05 -23.98 0.18
C ASP A 69 -3.58 -23.33 -1.11
N ILE A 70 -2.75 -23.27 -2.16
CA ILE A 70 -3.13 -22.69 -3.46
C ILE A 70 -4.28 -23.49 -4.10
N LYS A 71 -4.26 -24.82 -3.97
CA LYS A 71 -5.25 -25.72 -4.56
C LYS A 71 -6.61 -25.62 -3.88
N MET A 72 -6.67 -25.42 -2.56
CA MET A 72 -7.94 -25.32 -1.82
C MET A 72 -8.56 -23.92 -1.83
N ILE A 73 -7.73 -22.86 -1.84
CA ILE A 73 -8.20 -21.47 -1.71
C ILE A 73 -8.49 -20.84 -3.09
N GLY A 74 -7.92 -21.41 -4.15
CA GLY A 74 -8.17 -21.05 -5.55
C GLY A 74 -7.44 -19.79 -6.03
N THR A 75 -6.92 -18.94 -5.14
CA THR A 75 -6.11 -17.76 -5.51
C THR A 75 -4.88 -17.62 -4.62
N HIS A 76 -3.75 -17.28 -5.24
CA HIS A 76 -2.46 -17.14 -4.57
C HIS A 76 -2.47 -16.05 -3.48
N ILE A 77 -3.15 -14.92 -3.72
CA ILE A 77 -3.21 -13.80 -2.77
C ILE A 77 -3.93 -14.20 -1.47
N ARG A 78 -5.03 -14.96 -1.56
CA ARG A 78 -5.76 -15.43 -0.38
C ARG A 78 -4.95 -16.51 0.35
N ALA A 79 -4.27 -17.40 -0.38
CA ALA A 79 -3.38 -18.41 0.22
C ALA A 79 -2.24 -17.76 1.01
N LYS A 80 -1.61 -16.73 0.45
CA LYS A 80 -0.54 -15.98 1.15
C LYS A 80 -1.04 -15.30 2.43
N ARG A 81 -2.23 -14.67 2.39
CA ARG A 81 -2.84 -14.05 3.59
C ARG A 81 -3.13 -15.07 4.68
N LYS A 82 -3.76 -16.20 4.35
CA LYS A 82 -4.01 -17.28 5.33
C LYS A 82 -2.71 -17.81 5.94
N ARG A 83 -1.64 -17.95 5.15
CA ARG A 83 -0.34 -18.38 5.65
C ARG A 83 0.29 -17.39 6.64
N GLU A 84 0.20 -16.10 6.36
CA GLU A 84 0.67 -15.03 7.25
C GLU A 84 -0.13 -15.02 8.56
N GLU A 85 -1.45 -15.20 8.50
CA GLU A 85 -2.32 -15.33 9.68
C GLU A 85 -1.92 -16.52 10.57
N LEU A 86 -1.73 -17.71 9.97
CA LEU A 86 -1.31 -18.92 10.71
C LEU A 86 0.09 -18.78 11.33
N SER A 87 1.03 -18.17 10.60
CA SER A 87 2.38 -17.92 11.10
C SER A 87 2.37 -16.99 12.32
N ASN A 88 1.55 -15.95 12.30
CA ASN A 88 1.41 -15.02 13.42
C ASN A 88 0.83 -15.70 14.67
N VAL A 89 -0.15 -16.62 14.51
CA VAL A 89 -0.69 -17.42 15.62
C VAL A 89 0.37 -18.32 16.23
N LEU A 90 1.12 -19.07 15.41
CA LEU A 90 2.20 -19.93 15.88
C LEU A 90 3.31 -19.14 16.59
N ALA A 91 3.66 -17.96 16.08
CA ALA A 91 4.64 -17.08 16.72
C ALA A 91 4.14 -16.58 18.08
N ALA A 92 2.85 -16.23 18.20
CA ALA A 92 2.24 -15.82 19.47
C ALA A 92 2.24 -16.98 20.49
N MET A 93 1.91 -18.20 20.08
CA MET A 93 1.95 -19.39 20.95
C MET A 93 3.37 -19.70 21.43
N ARG A 94 4.37 -19.66 20.53
CA ARG A 94 5.79 -19.83 20.88
C ARG A 94 6.26 -18.76 21.87
N LYS A 95 5.88 -17.50 21.64
CA LYS A 95 6.20 -16.37 22.54
C LYS A 95 5.53 -16.49 23.91
N ALA A 96 4.29 -16.98 23.96
CA ALA A 96 3.58 -17.22 25.21
C ALA A 96 4.21 -18.38 26.00
N ALA A 97 4.65 -19.45 25.32
CA ALA A 97 5.35 -20.55 25.94
C ALA A 97 6.71 -20.12 26.54
N ALA A 98 7.47 -19.29 25.84
CA ALA A 98 8.74 -18.73 26.32
C ALA A 98 8.62 -17.75 27.50
N LYS A 99 7.40 -17.35 27.88
CA LYS A 99 7.11 -16.50 29.06
C LYS A 99 6.63 -17.28 30.27
N LYS A 100 6.48 -18.60 30.17
CA LYS A 100 5.97 -19.47 31.25
C LYS A 100 7.07 -19.97 32.20
N ASP A 101 8.30 -19.53 32.00
CA ASP A 101 9.44 -19.68 32.92
C ASP A 101 9.69 -18.35 33.67
#